data_AF-A0A1S3JYQ1-F1
#
_entry.id   AF-A0A1S3JYQ1-F1
#
_cell.length_a   1.000
_cell.length_b   1.000
_cell.length_c   1.000
_cell.angle_alpha   90.00
_cell.angle_beta   90.00
_cell.angle_gamma   90.00
#
_symmetry.space_group_name_H-M   'P 1'
#
loop_
_entity.id
_entity.type
_entity.pdbx_description
1 polymer ?
#
loop_
_entity_poly.entity_id
_entity_poly.type
_entity_poly.pdbx_seq_one_letter_code
_entity_poly.pdbx_strand_id
1 'polypeptide(L)'
;MKECPGNPSYNCPCSTGGTCVRTYTSPTQISSEECVCNLGRTGDQCSDYLKCTTPTFRNATHSGSNRFGSTVTYTCNSGYQLSDGSGTSFTLTCSLKGEFEGEMKTCIRTCEFL
;
A
#
# COMPACT_ATOMS: atom_id res chain seq x y z
N MET A 1 -14.78 28.04 35.85
CA MET A 1 -13.85 26.95 35.48
C MET A 1 -14.67 25.69 35.42
N LYS A 2 -15.16 25.31 34.22
CA LYS A 2 -15.95 24.07 34.10
C LYS A 2 -14.95 22.94 33.93
N GLU A 3 -14.83 22.15 34.99
CA GLU A 3 -14.19 20.85 34.94
C GLU A 3 -14.93 19.96 33.93
N CYS A 4 -14.18 19.24 33.11
CA CYS A 4 -14.73 18.15 32.30
C CYS A 4 -14.80 16.90 33.19
N PRO A 5 -16.00 16.35 33.48
CA PRO A 5 -16.14 15.11 34.23
C PRO A 5 -16.00 13.91 33.30
N GLY A 6 -15.04 13.01 33.59
CA GLY A 6 -14.73 11.78 32.85
C GLY A 6 -13.71 12.02 31.71
N ASN A 7 -12.65 11.23 31.50
CA ASN A 7 -12.56 9.77 31.59
C ASN A 7 -11.06 9.33 31.52
N PRO A 8 -10.60 8.28 32.25
CA PRO A 8 -9.19 7.83 32.26
C PRO A 8 -8.68 7.11 30.98
N SER A 9 -9.19 7.40 29.79
CA SER A 9 -8.88 6.65 28.56
C SER A 9 -8.21 7.54 27.49
N TYR A 10 -6.98 7.97 27.75
CA TYR A 10 -6.12 8.72 26.82
C TYR A 10 -5.50 7.83 25.72
N ASN A 11 -6.29 6.95 25.10
CA ASN A 11 -5.81 6.21 23.94
C ASN A 11 -5.97 7.11 22.72
N CYS A 12 -4.88 7.58 22.11
CA CYS A 12 -5.01 8.11 20.75
C CYS A 12 -5.76 7.05 19.92
N PRO A 13 -6.74 7.42 19.07
CA PRO A 13 -7.29 6.51 18.07
C PRO A 13 -6.22 5.88 17.15
N CYS A 14 -5.05 6.49 17.05
CA CYS A 14 -3.92 5.98 16.30
C CYS A 14 -3.53 4.56 16.73
N SER A 15 -3.51 3.61 15.79
CA SER A 15 -2.65 2.43 15.90
C SER A 15 -1.17 2.83 15.79
N THR A 16 -0.24 1.88 15.86
CA THR A 16 1.21 2.12 15.66
C THR A 16 1.57 2.70 14.28
N GLY A 17 0.60 2.81 13.37
CA GLY A 17 0.75 3.34 12.02
C GLY A 17 0.47 4.84 11.85
N GLY A 18 0.31 5.61 12.92
CA GLY A 18 0.03 7.05 12.83
C GLY A 18 0.60 7.87 13.98
N THR A 19 0.47 9.19 13.85
CA THR A 19 0.84 10.18 14.86
C THR A 19 -0.41 10.92 15.34
N CYS A 20 -0.56 11.04 16.65
CA CYS A 20 -1.64 11.82 17.26
C CYS A 20 -1.30 13.31 17.16
N VAL A 21 -2.14 14.08 16.49
CA VAL A 21 -2.01 15.53 16.46
C VAL A 21 -3.15 16.13 17.27
N ARG A 22 -2.78 16.93 18.27
CA ARG A 22 -3.73 17.63 19.14
C ARG A 22 -3.69 19.12 18.84
N THR A 23 -4.84 19.72 18.66
CA THR A 23 -4.99 21.18 18.61
C THR A 23 -5.55 21.67 19.93
N TYR A 24 -5.06 22.80 20.41
CA TYR A 24 -5.41 23.37 21.71
C TYR A 24 -5.96 24.78 21.53
N THR A 25 -7.08 25.09 22.20
CA THR A 25 -7.62 26.45 22.29
C THR A 25 -7.04 27.21 23.49
N SER A 26 -6.51 26.49 24.48
CA SER A 26 -5.78 27.05 25.62
C SER A 26 -4.80 26.01 26.18
N PRO A 27 -3.85 26.38 27.07
CA PRO A 27 -2.85 25.45 27.61
C PRO A 27 -3.43 24.21 28.31
N THR A 28 -4.70 24.24 28.68
CA THR A 28 -5.40 23.13 29.37
C THR A 28 -6.62 22.62 28.62
N GLN A 29 -6.95 23.15 27.44
CA GLN A 29 -8.11 22.72 26.67
C GLN A 29 -7.73 22.29 25.26
N ILE A 30 -7.94 21.00 25.01
CA ILE A 30 -7.85 20.38 23.69
C ILE A 30 -9.12 20.73 22.92
N SER A 31 -8.95 21.21 21.68
CA SER A 31 -10.05 21.54 20.78
C SER A 31 -10.32 20.45 19.75
N SER A 32 -9.28 19.72 19.33
CA SER A 32 -9.41 18.59 18.42
C SER A 32 -8.24 17.61 18.59
N GLU A 33 -8.51 16.35 18.28
CA GLU A 33 -7.51 15.29 18.17
C GLU A 33 -7.70 14.59 16.84
N GLU A 34 -6.64 14.52 16.05
CA GLU A 34 -6.65 13.90 14.73
C GLU A 34 -5.53 12.86 14.63
N CYS A 35 -5.83 11.74 13.99
CA CYS A 35 -4.85 10.71 13.69
C CYS A 35 -4.28 10.95 12.30
N VAL A 36 -3.02 11.36 12.23
CA VAL A 36 -2.32 11.56 10.95
C VAL A 36 -1.53 10.29 10.63
N CYS A 37 -1.91 9.60 9.55
CA CYS A 37 -1.29 8.34 9.18
C CYS A 37 0.15 8.51 8.69
N ASN A 38 1.00 7.57 9.09
CA ASN A 38 2.36 7.45 8.56
C ASN A 38 2.31 7.03 7.09
N LEU A 39 3.43 7.18 6.39
CA LEU A 39 3.55 6.93 4.97
C LEU A 39 2.98 5.55 4.56
N GLY A 40 1.99 5.55 3.67
CA GLY A 40 1.35 4.33 3.16
C GLY A 40 0.40 3.62 4.14
N ARG A 41 0.02 4.27 5.24
CA ARG A 41 -1.05 3.84 6.13
C ARG A 41 -2.34 4.59 5.84
N THR A 42 -3.47 3.93 6.05
CA THR A 42 -4.80 4.44 5.72
C THR A 42 -5.85 4.01 6.75
N GLY A 43 -7.03 4.63 6.70
CA GLY A 43 -8.16 4.36 7.58
C GLY A 43 -8.13 5.21 8.85
N ASP A 44 -9.26 5.25 9.56
CA ASP A 44 -9.49 6.18 10.68
C ASP A 44 -8.53 5.99 11.86
N GLN A 45 -7.93 4.80 11.98
CA GLN A 45 -6.97 4.44 13.03
C GLN A 45 -5.56 4.13 12.46
N CYS A 46 -5.33 4.36 11.16
CA CYS A 46 -4.08 4.04 10.46
C CYS A 46 -3.62 2.58 10.60
N SER A 47 -4.57 1.66 10.84
CA SER A 47 -4.30 0.23 10.99
C SER A 47 -4.06 -0.46 9.64
N ASP A 48 -4.65 0.07 8.57
CA ASP A 48 -4.54 -0.49 7.23
C ASP A 48 -3.35 0.10 6.46
N TYR A 49 -2.94 -0.65 5.44
CA TYR A 49 -1.99 -0.19 4.43
C TYR A 49 -2.74 0.27 3.19
N LEU A 50 -2.20 1.29 2.54
CA LEU A 50 -2.56 1.63 1.17
C LEU A 50 -2.37 0.38 0.29
N LYS A 51 -3.39 0.06 -0.51
CA LYS A 51 -3.39 -1.09 -1.41
C LYS A 51 -3.37 -0.59 -2.84
N CYS A 52 -2.48 -1.15 -3.64
CA CYS A 52 -2.46 -0.90 -5.07
C CYS A 52 -3.46 -1.79 -5.81
N THR A 53 -4.00 -1.23 -6.89
CA THR A 53 -4.82 -2.00 -7.83
C THR A 53 -3.90 -2.89 -8.66
N THR A 54 -4.01 -4.20 -8.50
CA THR A 54 -3.15 -5.16 -9.21
C THR A 54 -3.55 -5.25 -10.69
N PRO A 55 -2.68 -4.82 -11.63
CA PRO A 55 -2.98 -4.93 -13.05
C PRO A 55 -2.98 -6.39 -13.50
N THR A 56 -3.82 -6.69 -14.49
CA THR A 56 -3.86 -8.01 -15.14
C THR A 56 -3.03 -7.99 -16.42
N PHE A 57 -2.11 -8.94 -16.55
CA PHE A 57 -1.32 -9.12 -17.77
C PHE A 57 -1.74 -10.40 -18.48
N ARG A 58 -1.93 -10.32 -19.79
CA ARG A 58 -2.31 -11.49 -20.61
C ARG A 58 -1.19 -12.51 -20.63
N ASN A 59 -1.54 -13.79 -20.50
CA ASN A 59 -0.60 -14.91 -20.48
C ASN A 59 0.44 -14.82 -19.36
N ALA A 60 0.07 -14.19 -18.24
CA ALA A 60 0.89 -14.14 -17.04
C ALA A 60 0.04 -14.44 -15.79
N THR A 61 0.69 -15.01 -14.79
CA THR A 61 0.19 -15.11 -13.42
C THR A 61 0.99 -14.18 -12.53
N HIS A 62 0.47 -13.85 -11.35
CA HIS A 62 1.19 -13.01 -10.40
C HIS A 62 1.11 -13.54 -8.98
N SER A 63 2.13 -13.24 -8.18
CA SER A 63 2.21 -13.60 -6.77
C SER A 63 2.84 -12.47 -5.97
N GLY A 64 2.35 -12.24 -4.75
CA GLY A 64 2.88 -11.22 -3.85
C GLY A 64 1.78 -10.47 -3.10
N SER A 65 2.18 -9.38 -2.46
CA SER A 65 1.28 -8.49 -1.72
C SER A 65 1.08 -7.19 -2.51
N ASN A 66 -0.14 -6.67 -2.50
CA ASN A 66 -0.47 -5.38 -3.11
C ASN A 66 -0.47 -4.22 -2.11
N ARG A 67 0.14 -4.38 -0.93
CA ARG A 67 0.28 -3.30 0.04
C ARG A 67 1.42 -2.36 -0.34
N PHE A 68 1.31 -1.10 0.06
CA PHE A 68 2.37 -0.10 -0.13
C PHE A 68 3.75 -0.64 0.26
N GLY A 69 4.74 -0.41 -0.62
CA GLY A 69 6.12 -0.88 -0.45
C GLY A 69 6.32 -2.38 -0.68
N SER A 70 5.26 -3.16 -0.92
CA SER A 70 5.38 -4.56 -1.34
C SER A 70 5.64 -4.66 -2.84
N THR A 71 6.22 -5.79 -3.23
CA THR A 71 6.47 -6.14 -4.63
C THR A 71 5.58 -7.32 -5.04
N VAL A 72 5.06 -7.24 -6.26
CA VAL A 72 4.37 -8.34 -6.94
C VAL A 72 5.25 -8.81 -8.10
N THR A 73 5.41 -10.13 -8.19
CA THR A 73 6.11 -10.78 -9.30
C THR A 73 5.08 -11.29 -10.30
N TYR A 74 5.24 -10.90 -11.56
CA TYR A 74 4.49 -11.42 -12.70
C TYR A 74 5.35 -12.45 -13.43
N THR A 75 4.77 -13.61 -13.70
CA THR A 75 5.41 -14.72 -14.39
C THR A 75 4.60 -15.11 -15.60
N CYS A 76 5.22 -15.07 -16.78
CA CYS A 76 4.64 -15.56 -18.01
C CYS A 76 4.27 -17.04 -17.87
N ASN A 77 3.11 -17.39 -18.42
CA ASN A 77 2.61 -18.76 -18.42
C ASN A 77 3.53 -19.66 -19.27
N SER A 78 3.42 -20.97 -19.08
CA SER A 78 4.17 -21.95 -19.88
C SER A 78 3.96 -21.71 -21.39
N GLY A 79 5.06 -21.73 -22.16
CA GLY A 79 5.06 -21.40 -23.58
C GLY A 79 5.10 -19.89 -23.90
N TYR A 80 5.35 -19.04 -22.90
CA TYR A 80 5.51 -17.59 -23.07
C TYR A 80 6.78 -17.08 -22.38
N GLN A 81 7.37 -16.02 -22.95
CA GLN A 81 8.51 -15.28 -22.41
C GLN A 81 8.26 -13.78 -22.49
N LEU A 82 9.09 -13.01 -21.79
CA LEU A 82 9.04 -11.54 -21.86
C LEU A 82 9.41 -11.05 -23.25
N SER A 83 8.72 -10.00 -23.71
CA SER A 83 8.86 -9.46 -25.07
C SER A 83 10.26 -8.96 -25.41
N ASP A 84 11.06 -8.61 -24.41
CA ASP A 84 12.44 -8.16 -24.53
C ASP A 84 13.47 -9.30 -24.38
N GLY A 85 13.00 -10.53 -24.19
CA GLY A 85 13.85 -11.71 -24.02
C GLY A 85 14.56 -11.78 -22.67
N SER A 86 14.23 -10.92 -21.69
CA SER A 86 14.94 -10.89 -20.40
C SER A 86 14.58 -12.06 -19.46
N GLY A 87 13.80 -13.04 -19.93
CA GLY A 87 13.37 -14.21 -19.17
C GLY A 87 11.85 -14.40 -19.21
N THR A 88 11.28 -14.87 -18.09
CA THR A 88 9.85 -15.21 -17.97
C THR A 88 9.13 -14.43 -16.87
N SER A 89 9.82 -13.56 -16.11
CA SER A 89 9.20 -12.84 -15.01
C SER A 89 9.72 -11.42 -14.82
N PHE A 90 8.85 -10.50 -14.41
CA PHE A 90 9.20 -9.13 -14.01
C PHE A 90 8.47 -8.76 -12.72
N THR A 91 8.92 -7.70 -12.05
CA THR A 91 8.36 -7.26 -10.77
C THR A 91 7.85 -5.84 -10.85
N LEU A 92 6.78 -5.56 -10.11
CA LEU A 92 6.26 -4.21 -9.89
C LEU A 92 6.13 -3.94 -8.39
N THR A 93 6.35 -2.69 -7.99
CA THR A 93 6.30 -2.25 -6.59
C THR A 93 5.11 -1.33 -6.36
N CYS A 94 4.36 -1.56 -5.29
CA CYS A 94 3.20 -0.75 -4.95
C CYS A 94 3.64 0.62 -4.40
N SER A 95 3.31 1.68 -5.13
CA SER A 95 3.68 3.06 -4.80
C SER A 95 2.62 3.76 -3.95
N LEU A 96 2.95 4.96 -3.46
CA LEU A 96 2.02 5.78 -2.66
C LEU A 96 0.81 6.28 -3.43
N LYS A 97 0.82 6.18 -4.76
CA LYS A 97 -0.29 6.61 -5.60
C LYS A 97 -1.43 5.58 -5.65
N GLY A 98 -1.25 4.40 -5.04
CA GLY A 98 -2.20 3.29 -5.19
C GLY A 98 -2.01 2.53 -6.50
N GLU A 99 -0.87 2.71 -7.15
CA GLU A 99 -0.53 2.09 -8.43
C GLU A 99 0.79 1.32 -8.34
N PHE A 100 0.92 0.31 -9.18
CA PHE A 100 2.15 -0.44 -9.32
C PHE A 100 3.11 0.28 -10.25
N GLU A 101 4.32 0.54 -9.77
CA GLU A 101 5.40 1.17 -10.53
C GLU A 101 6.50 0.15 -10.85
N GLY A 102 7.10 0.28 -12.04
CA GLY A 102 8.14 -0.62 -12.53
C GLY A 102 8.09 -0.76 -14.05
N GLU A 103 9.02 -1.55 -14.59
CA GLU A 103 9.07 -1.83 -16.02
C GLU A 103 8.01 -2.88 -16.38
N MET A 104 6.93 -2.42 -17.00
CA MET A 104 5.86 -3.31 -17.47
C MET A 104 6.28 -4.03 -18.74
N LYS A 105 6.14 -5.35 -18.74
CA LYS A 105 6.50 -6.20 -19.89
C LYS A 105 5.30 -6.99 -20.37
N THR A 106 5.39 -7.44 -21.62
CA THR A 106 4.35 -8.30 -22.23
C THR A 106 4.87 -9.71 -22.42
N CYS A 107 3.98 -10.69 -22.26
CA CYS A 107 4.30 -12.09 -22.47
C CYS A 107 3.96 -12.50 -23.90
N ILE A 108 4.98 -12.82 -24.68
CA ILE A 108 4.87 -13.31 -26.07
C ILE A 108 5.15 -14.81 -26.12
N ARG A 109 4.48 -15.50 -27.04
CA ARG A 109 4.62 -16.95 -27.17
C ARG A 109 6.04 -17.31 -27.59
N THR A 110 6.63 -18.33 -26.96
CA THR A 110 7.88 -18.91 -27.41
C THR A 110 7.63 -19.71 -28.69
N CYS A 111 8.29 -19.33 -29.79
CA CYS A 111 8.41 -20.23 -30.94
C CYS A 111 9.50 -21.24 -30.58
N GLU A 112 9.10 -22.40 -30.08
CA GLU A 112 9.99 -23.55 -30.09
C GLU A 112 10.09 -24.05 -31.53
N PHE A 113 11.29 -23.94 -32.11
CA PHE A 113 11.63 -24.64 -33.34
C PHE A 113 11.72 -26.13 -32.97
N LEU A 114 10.69 -26.89 -33.30
CA LEU A 114 10.77 -28.34 -33.44
C LEU A 114 11.52 -28.70 -34.72
#